data_AF-A0A517LLG8-F1
#
_entry.id   AF-A0A517LLG8-F1
#
_cell.length_a   1.000
_cell.length_b   1.000
_cell.length_c   1.000
_cell.angle_alpha   90.00
_cell.angle_beta   90.00
_cell.angle_gamma   90.00
#
_symmetry.space_group_name_H-M   'P 1'
#
loop_
_entity.id
_entity.type
_entity.pdbx_description
1 polymer ?
#
loop_
_entity_poly.entity_id
_entity_poly.type
_entity_poly.pdbx_seq_one_letter_code
_entity_poly.pdbx_strand_id
1 'polypeptide(L)'
;MTAGFAIIGFGAGNAQLAAFALPELLPNNWRHIAIVIADSGIWLAVVVGGIAGRYAFANGEAWRWLFHAPAIGAGISVIALFFLYYPPAHPRGLDFQRAMKELDYIGGIMFILAATLILIGIVYTEILPSSNPKVIGLLAGGFVALIAFALYEHYGNPKQPLTPTHIFTKSKGREFTAPFIVGFVVTMFYYMTNIVYPTQLAVFFTTESTTLSQTAVMSLPPNLGLVFGEVLLMLFGTRVGHWKWALTGSVTIMVFFGALLGLGNPDRKGMLMAFGFLSQVGFGWAQMMSIAFIQFGVPQVELGISGGLAGVSRFAGGAIAISVYSSILSNVQSSWASKLVPLAATGAGLPQSSLPALLKALPLGSAALSEVPGITTSIVIAAGAAVQQSYVHALRVVALSSLSFGILAIIACICCNDIGEKMNDKIEVFLENDEFADKNVYH
;
A
#
# COMPACT_ATOMS: atom_id res chain seq x y z
N MET A 1 -12.11 18.10 3.87
CA MET A 1 -11.38 17.06 3.10
C MET A 1 -10.77 16.01 4.04
N THR A 2 -9.92 16.38 5.00
CA THR A 2 -9.27 15.44 5.94
C THR A 2 -10.24 14.54 6.71
N ALA A 3 -11.32 15.09 7.27
CA ALA A 3 -12.35 14.29 7.94
C ALA A 3 -13.02 13.27 6.99
N GLY A 4 -13.20 13.64 5.72
CA GLY A 4 -13.75 12.74 4.70
C GLY A 4 -12.82 11.55 4.43
N PHE A 5 -11.51 11.78 4.33
CA PHE A 5 -10.53 10.70 4.19
C PHE A 5 -10.49 9.76 5.40
N ALA A 6 -10.66 10.29 6.62
CA ALA A 6 -10.75 9.47 7.83
C ALA A 6 -11.98 8.55 7.81
N ILE A 7 -13.15 9.07 7.42
CA ILE A 7 -14.39 8.29 7.29
C ILE A 7 -14.26 7.23 6.18
N ILE A 8 -13.69 7.60 5.03
CA ILE A 8 -13.41 6.66 3.93
C ILE A 8 -12.46 5.55 4.40
N GLY A 9 -11.41 5.89 5.16
CA GLY A 9 -10.48 4.90 5.71
C GLY A 9 -11.17 3.92 6.68
N PHE A 10 -12.02 4.42 7.57
CA PHE A 10 -12.82 3.57 8.46
C PHE A 10 -13.75 2.64 7.67
N GLY A 11 -14.46 3.17 6.66
CA GLY A 11 -15.32 2.36 5.79
C GLY A 11 -14.55 1.30 4.99
N ALA A 12 -13.39 1.67 4.43
CA ALA A 12 -12.53 0.78 3.66
C ALA A 12 -12.00 -0.40 4.50
N GLY A 13 -11.66 -0.16 5.77
CA GLY A 13 -11.26 -1.23 6.69
C GLY A 13 -12.36 -2.28 6.90
N ASN A 14 -13.62 -1.84 7.02
CA ASN A 14 -14.77 -2.73 7.14
C ASN A 14 -15.06 -3.48 5.83
N ALA A 15 -15.03 -2.78 4.69
CA ALA A 15 -15.27 -3.39 3.38
C ALA A 15 -14.23 -4.45 3.01
N GLN A 16 -12.98 -4.30 3.48
CA GLN A 16 -11.92 -5.28 3.25
C GLN A 16 -12.25 -6.65 3.85
N LEU A 17 -13.01 -6.71 4.94
CA LEU A 17 -13.43 -7.99 5.55
C LEU A 17 -14.29 -8.83 4.60
N ALA A 18 -15.09 -8.18 3.75
CA ALA A 18 -15.90 -8.88 2.75
C ALA A 18 -15.05 -9.64 1.72
N ALA A 19 -13.86 -9.14 1.40
CA ALA A 19 -12.93 -9.83 0.50
C ALA A 19 -12.41 -11.15 1.09
N PHE A 20 -12.42 -11.30 2.42
CA PHE A 20 -12.01 -12.52 3.11
C PHE A 20 -13.16 -13.49 3.36
N ALA A 21 -14.41 -13.06 3.22
CA ALA A 21 -15.57 -13.96 3.29
C ALA A 21 -15.71 -14.83 2.03
N LEU A 22 -15.37 -14.29 0.85
CA LEU A 22 -15.47 -15.02 -0.44
C LEU A 22 -14.68 -16.34 -0.47
N PRO A 23 -13.42 -16.41 0.01
CA PRO A 23 -12.68 -17.67 0.12
C PRO A 23 -13.33 -18.73 1.02
N GLU A 24 -14.16 -18.35 2.00
CA GLU A 24 -14.80 -19.32 2.89
C GLU A 24 -15.89 -20.13 2.17
N LEU A 25 -16.53 -19.51 1.17
CA LEU A 25 -17.62 -20.08 0.37
C LEU A 25 -17.15 -21.02 -0.75
N LEU A 26 -15.83 -21.09 -0.99
CA LEU A 26 -15.26 -21.84 -2.09
C LEU A 26 -14.31 -22.95 -1.59
N PRO A 27 -14.07 -24.00 -2.40
CA PRO A 27 -13.11 -25.05 -2.04
C PRO A 27 -11.73 -24.47 -1.74
N ASN A 28 -10.99 -25.03 -0.79
CA ASN A 28 -9.66 -24.52 -0.39
C ASN A 28 -8.69 -24.37 -1.58
N ASN A 29 -8.78 -25.27 -2.56
CA ASN A 29 -8.05 -25.21 -3.82
C ASN A 29 -8.35 -23.96 -4.66
N TRP A 30 -9.57 -23.42 -4.58
CA TRP A 30 -10.04 -22.28 -5.37
C TRP A 30 -9.94 -20.96 -4.61
N ARG A 31 -9.53 -20.97 -3.33
CA ARG A 31 -9.44 -19.76 -2.50
C ARG A 31 -8.56 -18.66 -3.08
N HIS A 32 -7.41 -19.01 -3.67
CA HIS A 32 -6.56 -18.04 -4.32
C HIS A 32 -7.25 -17.34 -5.51
N ILE A 33 -8.07 -18.08 -6.27
CA ILE A 33 -8.90 -17.54 -7.36
C ILE A 33 -10.01 -16.64 -6.80
N ALA A 34 -10.66 -17.07 -5.70
CA ALA A 34 -11.69 -16.30 -5.02
C ALA A 34 -11.19 -14.92 -4.59
N ILE A 35 -10.00 -14.86 -4.00
CA ILE A 35 -9.35 -13.61 -3.59
C ILE A 35 -9.12 -12.70 -4.80
N VAL A 36 -8.62 -13.24 -5.92
CA VAL A 36 -8.39 -12.45 -7.15
C VAL A 36 -9.71 -11.93 -7.74
N ILE A 37 -10.78 -12.74 -7.75
CA ILE A 37 -12.10 -12.31 -8.21
C ILE A 37 -12.66 -11.22 -7.29
N ALA A 38 -12.50 -11.35 -5.98
CA ALA A 38 -12.89 -10.33 -5.01
C ALA A 38 -12.17 -8.99 -5.28
N ASP A 39 -10.89 -9.06 -5.65
CA ASP A 39 -10.06 -7.89 -5.96
C ASP A 39 -10.28 -7.37 -7.39
N SER A 40 -10.99 -8.08 -8.27
CA SER A 40 -11.19 -7.67 -9.68
C SER A 40 -11.87 -6.29 -9.85
N GLY A 41 -12.69 -5.87 -8.88
CA GLY A 41 -13.24 -4.51 -8.83
C GLY A 41 -12.16 -3.42 -8.70
N ILE A 42 -11.01 -3.75 -8.10
CA ILE A 42 -9.85 -2.87 -7.97
C ILE A 42 -9.15 -2.67 -9.31
N TRP A 43 -9.25 -3.61 -10.26
CA TRP A 43 -8.61 -3.46 -11.59
C TRP A 43 -9.10 -2.20 -12.30
N LEU A 44 -10.41 -1.97 -12.25
CA LEU A 44 -11.01 -0.77 -12.82
C LEU A 44 -10.53 0.47 -12.06
N ALA A 45 -10.48 0.43 -10.73
CA ALA A 45 -9.98 1.56 -9.94
C ALA A 45 -8.51 1.90 -10.22
N VAL A 46 -7.64 0.90 -10.34
CA VAL A 46 -6.20 1.10 -10.56
C VAL A 46 -5.90 1.53 -11.99
N VAL A 47 -6.57 0.95 -12.99
CA VAL A 47 -6.36 1.32 -14.40
C VAL A 47 -7.02 2.66 -14.74
N VAL A 48 -8.28 2.87 -14.33
CA VAL A 48 -9.05 4.08 -14.66
C VAL A 48 -8.70 5.23 -13.73
N GLY A 49 -8.42 4.97 -12.45
CA GLY A 49 -8.23 6.02 -11.43
C GLY A 49 -7.11 6.99 -11.76
N GLY A 50 -5.97 6.50 -12.25
CA GLY A 50 -4.86 7.35 -12.68
C GLY A 50 -5.21 8.27 -13.86
N ILE A 51 -6.01 7.78 -14.80
CA ILE A 51 -6.48 8.54 -15.97
C ILE A 51 -7.52 9.57 -15.54
N ALA A 52 -8.52 9.13 -14.77
CA ALA A 52 -9.59 9.96 -14.24
C ALA A 52 -9.05 11.09 -13.36
N GLY A 53 -8.04 10.81 -12.52
CA GLY A 53 -7.40 11.81 -11.67
C GLY A 53 -6.74 12.93 -12.47
N ARG A 54 -6.04 12.58 -13.56
CA ARG A 54 -5.42 13.58 -14.44
C ARG A 54 -6.46 14.38 -15.23
N TYR A 55 -7.51 13.72 -15.72
CA TYR A 55 -8.62 14.40 -16.38
C TYR A 55 -9.33 15.37 -15.44
N ALA A 56 -9.55 14.95 -14.19
CA ALA A 56 -10.15 15.76 -13.15
C ALA A 56 -9.33 17.02 -12.83
N PHE A 57 -8.00 16.89 -12.79
CA PHE A 57 -7.10 18.02 -12.57
C PHE A 57 -7.23 19.10 -13.67
N ALA A 58 -7.43 18.69 -14.93
CA ALA A 58 -7.61 19.61 -16.04
C ALA A 58 -9.00 20.27 -16.10
N ASN A 59 -10.00 19.72 -15.41
CA ASN A 59 -11.42 20.07 -15.61
C ASN A 59 -12.13 20.53 -14.34
N GLY A 60 -11.55 21.50 -13.62
CA GLY A 60 -12.24 22.22 -12.54
C GLY A 60 -12.86 21.30 -11.49
N GLU A 61 -14.18 21.24 -11.40
CA GLU A 61 -14.92 20.44 -10.41
C GLU A 61 -14.97 18.92 -10.69
N ALA A 62 -14.40 18.44 -11.79
CA ALA A 62 -14.42 17.02 -12.15
C ALA A 62 -13.75 16.10 -11.11
N TRP A 63 -12.90 16.64 -10.23
CA TRP A 63 -12.32 15.89 -9.10
C TRP A 63 -13.35 15.30 -8.15
N ARG A 64 -14.55 15.89 -8.05
CA ARG A 64 -15.63 15.39 -7.18
C ARG A 64 -16.11 14.02 -7.64
N TRP A 65 -16.08 13.74 -8.94
CA TRP A 65 -16.46 12.45 -9.51
C TRP A 65 -15.53 11.31 -9.14
N LEU A 66 -14.27 11.60 -8.76
CA LEU A 66 -13.36 10.62 -8.17
C LEU A 66 -13.89 10.06 -6.84
N PHE A 67 -14.78 10.78 -6.17
CA PHE A 67 -15.40 10.37 -4.92
C PHE A 67 -16.86 9.91 -5.11
N HIS A 68 -17.62 10.58 -5.98
CA HIS A 68 -19.02 10.18 -6.25
C HIS A 68 -19.13 8.81 -6.91
N ALA A 69 -18.26 8.48 -7.88
CA ALA A 69 -18.34 7.19 -8.56
C ALA A 69 -18.11 5.99 -7.63
N PRO A 70 -17.05 5.94 -6.78
CA PRO A 70 -16.91 4.89 -5.78
C PRO A 70 -18.06 4.85 -4.76
N ALA A 71 -18.61 6.01 -4.37
CA ALA A 71 -19.74 6.07 -3.43
C ALA A 71 -21.02 5.44 -4.01
N ILE A 72 -21.30 5.66 -5.29
CA ILE A 72 -22.40 5.01 -6.01
C ILE A 72 -22.18 3.49 -6.06
N GLY A 73 -20.96 3.07 -6.40
CA GLY A 73 -20.58 1.64 -6.40
C GLY A 73 -20.80 0.98 -5.04
N ALA A 74 -20.35 1.63 -3.96
CA ALA A 74 -20.60 1.18 -2.59
C ALA A 74 -22.11 1.10 -2.26
N GLY A 75 -22.91 2.06 -2.71
CA GLY A 75 -24.37 2.03 -2.53
C GLY A 75 -25.02 0.83 -3.25
N ILE A 76 -24.60 0.54 -4.47
CA ILE A 76 -25.06 -0.65 -5.22
C ILE A 76 -24.66 -1.93 -4.49
N SER A 77 -23.43 -2.01 -3.97
CA SER A 77 -22.97 -3.17 -3.19
C SER A 77 -23.81 -3.39 -1.93
N VAL A 78 -24.20 -2.33 -1.22
CA VAL A 78 -25.09 -2.44 -0.05
C VAL A 78 -26.46 -3.00 -0.43
N ILE A 79 -27.04 -2.51 -1.54
CA ILE A 79 -28.33 -3.02 -2.04
C ILE A 79 -28.20 -4.49 -2.43
N ALA A 80 -27.14 -4.87 -3.15
CA ALA A 80 -26.90 -6.24 -3.56
C ALA A 80 -26.73 -7.18 -2.36
N LEU A 81 -25.93 -6.79 -1.36
CA LEU A 81 -25.75 -7.57 -0.13
C LEU A 81 -27.08 -7.74 0.62
N PHE A 82 -27.90 -6.69 0.71
CA PHE A 82 -29.19 -6.76 1.40
C PHE A 82 -30.15 -7.80 0.78
N PHE A 83 -30.15 -7.94 -0.56
CA PHE A 83 -31.06 -8.86 -1.25
C PHE A 83 -30.48 -10.25 -1.54
N LEU A 84 -29.14 -10.40 -1.60
CA LEU A 84 -28.50 -11.62 -2.10
C LEU A 84 -27.64 -12.36 -1.06
N TYR A 85 -27.26 -11.71 0.06
CA TYR A 85 -26.34 -12.30 1.03
C TYR A 85 -27.06 -12.76 2.30
N TYR A 86 -27.13 -14.08 2.49
CA TYR A 86 -27.73 -14.75 3.65
C TYR A 86 -26.68 -15.59 4.39
N PRO A 87 -25.86 -14.97 5.27
CA PRO A 87 -24.78 -15.66 5.94
C PRO A 87 -25.29 -16.64 7.01
N PRO A 88 -24.60 -17.78 7.21
CA PRO A 88 -24.88 -18.69 8.32
C PRO A 88 -24.42 -18.10 9.65
N ALA A 89 -24.89 -18.68 10.77
CA ALA A 89 -24.40 -18.33 12.08
C ALA A 89 -22.86 -18.48 12.20
N HIS A 90 -22.23 -17.58 12.97
CA HIS A 90 -20.78 -17.54 13.10
C HIS A 90 -20.21 -18.90 13.55
N PRO A 91 -19.10 -19.42 12.97
CA PRO A 91 -18.51 -20.72 13.31
C PRO A 91 -18.08 -20.93 14.77
N ARG A 92 -18.20 -19.91 15.62
CA ARG A 92 -17.91 -19.94 17.06
C ARG A 92 -19.20 -20.01 17.91
N GLY A 93 -20.37 -20.00 17.28
CA GLY A 93 -21.68 -20.07 17.96
C GLY A 93 -21.95 -18.94 18.94
N LEU A 94 -21.27 -17.80 18.80
CA LEU A 94 -21.43 -16.65 19.70
C LEU A 94 -22.59 -15.78 19.24
N ASP A 95 -23.52 -15.51 20.17
CA ASP A 95 -24.58 -14.52 19.95
C ASP A 95 -23.98 -13.13 19.66
N PHE A 96 -24.58 -12.38 18.75
CA PHE A 96 -24.07 -11.10 18.27
C PHE A 96 -23.91 -10.07 19.40
N GLN A 97 -24.88 -10.01 20.32
CA GLN A 97 -24.78 -9.09 21.46
C GLN A 97 -23.63 -9.44 22.39
N ARG A 98 -23.35 -10.74 22.55
CA ARG A 98 -22.22 -11.22 23.35
C ARG A 98 -20.90 -10.91 22.65
N ALA A 99 -20.79 -11.15 21.34
CA ALA A 99 -19.61 -10.84 20.56
C ALA A 99 -19.24 -9.34 20.65
N MET A 100 -20.23 -8.46 20.53
CA MET A 100 -20.03 -7.01 20.65
C MET A 100 -19.59 -6.58 22.04
N LYS A 101 -20.05 -7.24 23.11
CA LYS A 101 -19.65 -6.91 24.49
C LYS A 101 -18.27 -7.46 24.87
N GLU A 102 -17.89 -8.59 24.28
CA GLU A 102 -16.62 -9.28 24.59
C GLU A 102 -15.45 -8.80 23.70
N LEU A 103 -15.72 -7.93 22.72
CA LEU A 103 -14.71 -7.33 21.85
C LEU A 103 -13.70 -6.52 22.66
N ASP A 104 -12.42 -6.60 22.28
CA ASP A 104 -11.35 -5.87 22.94
C ASP A 104 -11.27 -4.39 22.47
N TYR A 105 -12.12 -3.56 23.07
CA TYR A 105 -12.12 -2.11 22.84
C TYR A 105 -10.87 -1.42 23.39
N ILE A 106 -10.28 -1.93 24.48
CA ILE A 106 -9.13 -1.30 25.13
C ILE A 106 -7.90 -1.49 24.24
N GLY A 107 -7.63 -2.72 23.83
CA GLY A 107 -6.58 -3.04 22.87
C GLY A 107 -6.76 -2.28 21.57
N GLY A 108 -8.00 -2.19 21.06
CA GLY A 108 -8.31 -1.43 19.85
C GLY A 108 -7.96 0.06 19.96
N ILE A 109 -8.35 0.73 21.04
CA ILE A 109 -8.01 2.14 21.28
C ILE A 109 -6.50 2.33 21.43
N MET A 110 -5.83 1.47 22.20
CA MET A 110 -4.37 1.53 22.38
C MET A 110 -3.62 1.40 21.06
N PHE A 111 -4.03 0.46 20.20
CA PHE A 111 -3.44 0.27 18.89
C PHE A 111 -3.66 1.47 17.97
N ILE A 112 -4.88 2.02 17.93
CA ILE A 112 -5.21 3.22 17.13
C ILE A 112 -4.36 4.41 17.57
N LEU A 113 -4.23 4.64 18.89
CA LEU A 113 -3.40 5.72 19.44
C LEU A 113 -1.93 5.52 19.09
N ALA A 114 -1.39 4.32 19.29
CA ALA A 114 -0.01 3.98 18.98
C ALA A 114 0.31 4.22 17.50
N ALA A 115 -0.49 3.65 16.59
CA ALA A 115 -0.31 3.81 15.16
C ALA A 115 -0.41 5.28 14.72
N THR A 116 -1.40 6.02 15.23
CA THR A 116 -1.59 7.44 14.90
C THR A 116 -0.39 8.28 15.33
N LEU A 117 0.11 8.11 16.55
CA LEU A 117 1.26 8.86 17.06
C LEU A 117 2.54 8.59 16.26
N ILE A 118 2.80 7.32 15.91
CA ILE A 118 3.96 6.93 15.10
C ILE A 118 3.88 7.57 13.71
N LEU A 119 2.73 7.44 13.03
CA LEU A 119 2.55 7.95 11.67
C LEU A 119 2.65 9.48 11.61
N ILE A 120 2.01 10.19 12.55
CA ILE A 120 2.12 11.66 12.63
C ILE A 120 3.56 12.07 12.91
N GLY A 121 4.25 11.37 13.80
CA GLY A 121 5.66 11.62 14.10
C GLY A 121 6.55 11.53 12.86
N ILE A 122 6.36 10.52 12.01
CA ILE A 122 7.10 10.36 10.75
C ILE A 122 6.77 11.49 9.79
N VAL A 123 5.49 11.79 9.55
CA VAL A 123 5.08 12.85 8.59
C VAL A 123 5.57 14.23 9.03
N TYR A 124 5.62 14.51 10.34
CA TYR A 124 6.12 15.79 10.85
C TYR A 124 7.60 16.03 10.53
N THR A 125 8.37 15.00 10.17
CA THR A 125 9.75 15.17 9.70
C THR A 125 9.87 15.90 8.36
N GLU A 126 8.76 16.06 7.62
CA GLU A 126 8.73 16.84 6.38
C GLU A 126 8.75 18.35 6.62
N ILE A 127 8.34 18.78 7.80
CA ILE A 127 8.14 20.20 8.14
C ILE A 127 9.05 20.63 9.29
N LEU A 128 9.42 19.69 10.18
CA LEU A 128 10.25 19.92 11.35
C LEU A 128 11.51 19.04 11.28
N PRO A 129 12.65 19.51 11.81
CA PRO A 129 13.83 18.66 11.97
C PRO A 129 13.52 17.40 12.78
N SER A 130 14.15 16.28 12.43
CA SER A 130 13.98 15.01 13.15
C SER A 130 14.37 15.08 14.64
N SER A 131 15.21 16.04 15.02
CA SER A 131 15.60 16.31 16.41
C SER A 131 14.59 17.13 17.20
N ASN A 132 13.50 17.60 16.58
CA ASN A 132 12.51 18.44 17.25
C ASN A 132 11.81 17.65 18.37
N PRO A 133 11.65 18.22 19.58
CA PRO A 133 10.99 17.55 20.70
C PRO A 133 9.58 17.04 20.37
N LYS A 134 8.84 17.71 19.47
CA LYS A 134 7.52 17.26 19.02
C LYS A 134 7.60 15.96 18.24
N VAL A 135 8.57 15.83 17.33
CA VAL A 135 8.78 14.60 16.52
C VAL A 135 9.18 13.45 17.43
N ILE A 136 10.19 13.66 18.28
CA ILE A 136 10.70 12.64 19.20
C ILE A 136 9.60 12.23 20.20
N GLY A 137 8.86 13.19 20.76
CA GLY A 137 7.78 12.91 21.72
C GLY A 137 6.65 12.07 21.12
N LEU A 138 6.25 12.36 19.87
CA LEU A 138 5.24 11.58 19.16
C LEU A 138 5.72 10.15 18.86
N LEU A 139 6.95 10.00 18.34
CA LEU A 139 7.53 8.68 18.05
C LEU A 139 7.71 7.85 19.32
N ALA A 140 8.34 8.42 20.36
CA ALA A 140 8.58 7.73 21.62
C ALA A 140 7.26 7.35 22.29
N GLY A 141 6.29 8.27 22.38
CA GLY A 141 4.96 8.00 22.94
C GLY A 141 4.21 6.92 22.15
N GLY A 142 4.29 6.95 20.81
CA GLY A 142 3.68 5.95 19.95
C GLY A 142 4.29 4.55 20.10
N PHE A 143 5.62 4.44 20.14
CA PHE A 143 6.29 3.15 20.39
C PHE A 143 6.04 2.62 21.81
N VAL A 144 6.02 3.50 22.82
CA VAL A 144 5.66 3.10 24.19
C VAL A 144 4.22 2.60 24.25
N ALA A 145 3.27 3.27 23.59
CA ALA A 145 1.89 2.82 23.49
C ALA A 145 1.76 1.49 22.74
N LEU A 146 2.56 1.26 21.69
CA LEU A 146 2.60 -0.01 20.97
C LEU A 146 3.14 -1.16 21.83
N ILE A 147 4.20 -0.90 22.61
CA ILE A 147 4.71 -1.88 23.58
C ILE A 147 3.67 -2.15 24.66
N ALA A 148 3.01 -1.12 25.18
CA ALA A 148 1.93 -1.27 26.16
C ALA A 148 0.78 -2.10 25.60
N PHE A 149 0.40 -1.91 24.33
CA PHE A 149 -0.59 -2.74 23.64
C PHE A 149 -0.16 -4.20 23.57
N ALA A 150 1.09 -4.47 23.16
CA ALA A 150 1.62 -5.84 23.10
C ALA A 150 1.64 -6.52 24.47
N LEU A 151 2.01 -5.78 25.53
CA LEU A 151 1.97 -6.29 26.90
C LEU A 151 0.53 -6.53 27.38
N TYR A 152 -0.41 -5.65 27.03
CA TYR A 152 -1.83 -5.80 27.37
C TYR A 152 -2.44 -7.04 26.69
N GLU A 153 -2.19 -7.24 25.40
CA GLU A 153 -2.66 -8.43 24.67
C GLU A 153 -2.05 -9.72 25.20
N HIS A 154 -0.78 -9.68 25.63
CA HIS A 154 -0.09 -10.88 26.12
C HIS A 154 -0.46 -11.24 27.57
N TYR A 155 -0.54 -10.26 28.47
CA TYR A 155 -0.74 -10.49 29.91
C TYR A 155 -2.16 -10.16 30.40
N GLY A 156 -2.91 -9.32 29.69
CA GLY A 156 -4.23 -8.85 30.08
C GLY A 156 -5.35 -9.88 29.90
N ASN A 157 -5.08 -10.97 29.17
CA ASN A 157 -6.01 -12.08 28.91
C ASN A 157 -7.43 -11.61 28.52
N PRO A 158 -7.57 -10.75 27.48
CA PRO A 158 -8.88 -10.32 27.00
C PRO A 158 -9.71 -11.52 26.52
N LYS A 159 -11.04 -11.44 26.64
CA LYS A 159 -11.94 -12.54 26.25
C LYS A 159 -11.87 -12.85 24.76
N GLN A 160 -11.72 -11.82 23.93
CA GLN A 160 -11.54 -11.91 22.48
C GLN A 160 -10.34 -11.01 22.08
N PRO A 161 -9.09 -11.51 22.19
CA PRO A 161 -7.91 -10.74 21.84
C PRO A 161 -7.89 -10.34 20.36
N LEU A 162 -7.38 -9.15 20.05
CA LEU A 162 -7.18 -8.71 18.66
C LEU A 162 -5.99 -9.44 18.01
N THR A 163 -4.96 -9.74 18.81
CA THR A 163 -3.73 -10.40 18.36
C THR A 163 -3.43 -11.63 19.22
N PRO A 164 -4.19 -12.74 19.07
CA PRO A 164 -3.99 -13.92 19.90
C PRO A 164 -2.56 -14.46 19.78
N THR A 165 -1.83 -14.51 20.90
CA THR A 165 -0.39 -14.88 20.90
C THR A 165 -0.15 -16.28 20.33
N HIS A 166 -1.10 -17.21 20.48
CA HIS A 166 -0.97 -18.57 19.96
C HIS A 166 -0.90 -18.61 18.43
N ILE A 167 -1.57 -17.69 17.73
CA ILE A 167 -1.53 -17.59 16.26
C ILE A 167 -0.12 -17.19 15.79
N PHE A 168 0.49 -16.21 16.45
CA PHE A 168 1.82 -15.69 16.08
C PHE A 168 2.99 -16.62 16.48
N THR A 169 2.78 -17.50 17.46
CA THR A 169 3.84 -18.39 17.97
C THR A 169 3.78 -19.81 17.38
N LYS A 170 2.63 -20.21 16.82
CA LYS A 170 2.45 -21.53 16.21
C LYS A 170 3.52 -21.83 15.17
N SER A 171 4.08 -23.04 15.22
CA SER A 171 5.15 -23.49 14.32
C SER A 171 6.34 -22.51 14.28
N LYS A 172 6.69 -21.90 15.42
CA LYS A 172 7.73 -20.87 15.56
C LYS A 172 7.46 -19.62 14.70
N GLY A 173 6.20 -19.29 14.48
CA GLY A 173 5.76 -18.15 13.67
C GLY A 173 5.78 -18.38 12.16
N ARG A 174 6.13 -19.59 11.70
CA ARG A 174 6.24 -19.92 10.27
C ARG A 174 4.89 -20.05 9.55
N GLU A 175 3.82 -20.34 10.31
CA GLU A 175 2.46 -20.45 9.76
C GLU A 175 1.78 -19.09 9.59
N PHE A 176 2.06 -18.12 10.45
CA PHE A 176 1.31 -16.85 10.46
C PHE A 176 2.21 -15.61 10.50
N THR A 177 3.14 -15.52 11.45
CA THR A 177 4.01 -14.34 11.62
C THR A 177 4.86 -14.05 10.38
N ALA A 178 5.46 -15.08 9.79
CA ALA A 178 6.23 -14.92 8.56
C ALA A 178 5.35 -14.42 7.38
N PRO A 179 4.20 -15.07 7.06
CA PRO A 179 3.24 -14.52 6.10
C PRO A 179 2.75 -13.10 6.41
N PHE A 180 2.50 -12.77 7.67
CA PHE A 180 2.05 -11.44 8.11
C PHE A 180 3.10 -10.37 7.78
N ILE A 181 4.38 -10.65 8.05
CA ILE A 181 5.50 -9.77 7.67
C ILE A 181 5.56 -9.61 6.15
N VAL A 182 5.36 -10.71 5.39
CA VAL A 182 5.33 -10.65 3.93
C VAL A 182 4.19 -9.74 3.44
N GLY A 183 2.95 -9.96 3.88
CA GLY A 183 1.80 -9.14 3.47
C GLY A 183 1.95 -7.65 3.83
N PHE A 184 2.54 -7.37 4.99
CA PHE A 184 2.89 -6.02 5.42
C PHE A 184 3.88 -5.35 4.47
N VAL A 185 5.00 -6.00 4.18
CA VAL A 185 6.06 -5.42 3.34
C VAL A 185 5.69 -5.38 1.86
N VAL A 186 4.98 -6.38 1.33
CA VAL A 186 4.51 -6.39 -0.05
C VAL A 186 3.64 -5.16 -0.32
N THR A 187 2.77 -4.82 0.62
CA THR A 187 1.97 -3.59 0.52
C THR A 187 2.83 -2.33 0.63
N MET A 188 3.85 -2.32 1.50
CA MET A 188 4.79 -1.19 1.53
C MET A 188 5.40 -0.92 0.15
N PHE A 189 5.81 -2.00 -0.51
CA PHE A 189 6.50 -1.94 -1.79
C PHE A 189 5.59 -1.46 -2.94
N TYR A 190 4.29 -1.76 -2.88
CA TYR A 190 3.29 -1.17 -3.77
C TYR A 190 3.26 0.35 -3.66
N TYR A 191 3.21 0.89 -2.43
CA TYR A 191 3.20 2.33 -2.23
C TYR A 191 4.53 2.99 -2.62
N MET A 192 5.67 2.33 -2.41
CA MET A 192 6.94 2.81 -2.96
C MET A 192 6.84 3.02 -4.48
N THR A 193 6.38 2.01 -5.22
CA THR A 193 6.26 2.11 -6.68
C THR A 193 5.28 3.21 -7.09
N ASN A 194 4.17 3.34 -6.38
CA ASN A 194 3.14 4.35 -6.61
C ASN A 194 3.54 5.77 -6.16
N ILE A 195 4.65 5.93 -5.44
CA ILE A 195 5.28 7.22 -5.17
C ILE A 195 6.36 7.49 -6.23
N VAL A 196 7.32 6.57 -6.36
CA VAL A 196 8.50 6.72 -7.20
C VAL A 196 8.12 6.91 -8.67
N TYR A 197 7.31 6.02 -9.22
CA TYR A 197 7.04 6.02 -10.66
C TYR A 197 6.21 7.24 -11.10
N PRO A 198 5.09 7.61 -10.43
CA PRO A 198 4.38 8.84 -10.77
C PRO A 198 5.22 10.11 -10.60
N THR A 199 6.09 10.19 -9.58
CA THR A 199 7.02 11.32 -9.44
C THR A 199 8.04 11.35 -10.58
N GLN A 200 8.59 10.20 -10.99
CA GLN A 200 9.47 10.12 -12.17
C GLN A 200 8.75 10.60 -13.44
N LEU A 201 7.51 10.17 -13.66
CA LEU A 201 6.71 10.64 -14.78
C LEU A 201 6.51 12.15 -14.77
N ALA A 202 6.12 12.70 -13.61
CA ALA A 202 5.84 14.12 -13.47
C ALA A 202 7.09 14.98 -13.65
N VAL A 203 8.22 14.58 -13.07
CA VAL A 203 9.44 15.40 -13.02
C VAL A 203 10.31 15.23 -14.27
N PHE A 204 10.40 14.03 -14.85
CA PHE A 204 11.34 13.74 -15.93
C PHE A 204 10.71 13.81 -17.32
N PHE A 205 9.43 13.43 -17.45
CA PHE A 205 8.82 13.18 -18.76
C PHE A 205 7.60 14.03 -19.08
N THR A 206 7.13 14.83 -18.12
CA THR A 206 5.97 15.72 -18.30
C THR A 206 6.45 17.17 -18.37
N THR A 207 6.00 17.89 -19.39
CA THR A 207 6.26 19.32 -19.60
C THR A 207 4.95 20.03 -19.89
N GLU A 208 4.94 21.37 -19.94
CA GLU A 208 3.73 22.15 -20.25
C GLU A 208 3.11 21.80 -21.63
N SER A 209 3.91 21.26 -22.56
CA SER A 209 3.44 20.84 -23.89
C SER A 209 2.97 19.38 -23.95
N THR A 210 3.13 18.61 -22.87
CA THR A 210 2.77 17.18 -22.85
C THR A 210 1.25 17.03 -22.72
N THR A 211 0.64 16.37 -23.70
CA THR A 211 -0.82 16.16 -23.71
C THR A 211 -1.26 15.19 -22.60
N LEU A 212 -2.49 15.36 -22.12
CA LEU A 212 -3.11 14.47 -21.12
C LEU A 212 -3.04 12.99 -21.54
N SER A 213 -3.33 12.72 -22.82
CA SER A 213 -3.32 11.36 -23.38
C SER A 213 -1.95 10.70 -23.29
N GLN A 214 -0.88 11.43 -23.62
CA GLN A 214 0.49 10.91 -23.50
C GLN A 214 0.80 10.57 -22.04
N THR A 215 0.49 11.45 -21.10
CA THR A 215 0.79 11.21 -19.68
C THR A 215 -0.04 10.07 -19.08
N ALA A 216 -1.29 9.91 -19.54
CA ALA A 216 -2.13 8.78 -19.18
C ALA A 216 -1.51 7.45 -19.65
N VAL A 217 -1.11 7.36 -20.92
CA VAL A 217 -0.45 6.16 -21.48
C VAL A 217 0.85 5.85 -20.73
N MET A 218 1.62 6.87 -20.35
CA MET A 218 2.84 6.68 -19.57
C MET A 218 2.59 6.13 -18.17
N SER A 219 1.40 6.36 -17.58
CA SER A 219 1.05 5.81 -16.25
C SER A 219 0.51 4.39 -16.26
N LEU A 220 0.11 3.86 -17.43
CA LEU A 220 -0.48 2.53 -17.54
C LEU A 220 0.46 1.35 -17.19
N PRO A 221 1.76 1.33 -17.52
CA PRO A 221 2.57 0.12 -17.40
C PRO A 221 2.58 -0.51 -16.00
N PRO A 222 2.84 0.21 -14.89
CA PRO A 222 2.79 -0.41 -13.56
C PRO A 222 1.38 -0.94 -13.22
N ASN A 223 0.33 -0.21 -13.55
CA ASN A 223 -1.06 -0.60 -13.27
C ASN A 223 -1.45 -1.86 -14.04
N LEU A 224 -1.07 -1.96 -15.32
CA LEU A 224 -1.28 -3.17 -16.12
C LEU A 224 -0.41 -4.33 -15.63
N GLY A 225 0.79 -4.05 -15.13
CA GLY A 225 1.67 -5.05 -14.52
C GLY A 225 1.00 -5.71 -13.31
N LEU A 226 0.40 -4.91 -12.43
CA LEU A 226 -0.34 -5.40 -11.26
C LEU A 226 -1.46 -6.36 -11.68
N VAL A 227 -2.35 -5.92 -12.58
CA VAL A 227 -3.47 -6.73 -13.08
C VAL A 227 -2.95 -8.00 -13.75
N PHE A 228 -1.89 -7.88 -14.56
CA PHE A 228 -1.28 -9.03 -15.22
C PHE A 228 -0.73 -10.05 -14.21
N GLY A 229 -0.07 -9.61 -13.15
CA GLY A 229 0.42 -10.48 -12.07
C GLY A 229 -0.69 -11.25 -11.35
N GLU A 230 -1.83 -10.59 -11.10
CA GLU A 230 -3.00 -11.23 -10.48
C GLU A 230 -3.67 -12.25 -11.40
N VAL A 231 -3.82 -11.91 -12.69
CA VAL A 231 -4.32 -12.84 -13.71
C VAL A 231 -3.38 -14.04 -13.86
N LEU A 232 -2.06 -13.83 -13.82
CA LEU A 232 -1.09 -14.92 -13.84
C LEU A 232 -1.28 -15.85 -12.64
N LEU A 233 -1.49 -15.30 -11.44
CA LEU A 233 -1.77 -16.11 -10.25
C LEU A 233 -3.06 -16.94 -10.43
N MET A 234 -4.12 -16.31 -10.93
CA MET A 234 -5.40 -16.96 -11.17
C MET A 234 -5.29 -18.13 -12.15
N LEU A 235 -4.52 -17.97 -13.23
CA LEU A 235 -4.41 -18.97 -14.30
C LEU A 235 -3.36 -20.05 -14.00
N PHE A 236 -2.25 -19.69 -13.35
CA PHE A 236 -1.08 -20.58 -13.22
C PHE A 236 -0.75 -20.98 -11.79
N GLY A 237 -1.33 -20.35 -10.76
CA GLY A 237 -1.03 -20.64 -9.35
C GLY A 237 -1.14 -22.13 -9.02
N THR A 238 -2.28 -22.74 -9.38
CA THR A 238 -2.54 -24.17 -9.16
C THR A 238 -1.62 -25.09 -9.96
N ARG A 239 -1.17 -24.66 -11.16
CA ARG A 239 -0.23 -25.45 -11.98
C ARG A 239 1.20 -25.44 -11.43
N VAL A 240 1.60 -24.36 -10.77
CA VAL A 240 2.94 -24.26 -10.15
C VAL A 240 3.04 -25.16 -8.93
N GLY A 241 1.98 -25.21 -8.09
CA GLY A 241 1.83 -26.13 -6.94
C GLY A 241 2.82 -25.95 -5.78
N HIS A 242 3.96 -25.29 -6.02
CA HIS A 242 5.00 -24.99 -5.03
C HIS A 242 4.77 -23.60 -4.44
N TRP A 243 3.69 -23.45 -3.67
CA TRP A 243 3.15 -22.17 -3.22
C TRP A 243 4.16 -21.29 -2.49
N LYS A 244 4.99 -21.89 -1.63
CA LYS A 244 6.05 -21.18 -0.91
C LYS A 244 7.04 -20.54 -1.87
N TRP A 245 7.55 -21.31 -2.82
CA TRP A 245 8.55 -20.84 -3.78
C TRP A 245 7.96 -19.90 -4.82
N ALA A 246 6.68 -20.08 -5.19
CA ALA A 246 5.94 -19.14 -6.01
C ALA A 246 5.84 -17.76 -5.32
N LEU A 247 5.48 -17.74 -4.02
CA LEU A 247 5.48 -16.52 -3.21
C LEU A 247 6.87 -15.88 -3.16
N THR A 248 7.91 -16.65 -2.80
CA THR A 248 9.30 -16.13 -2.75
C THR A 248 9.72 -15.55 -4.09
N GLY A 249 9.48 -16.26 -5.21
CA GLY A 249 9.82 -15.79 -6.55
C GLY A 249 9.12 -14.49 -6.91
N SER A 250 7.81 -14.38 -6.65
CA SER A 250 7.05 -13.14 -6.90
C SER A 250 7.55 -11.95 -6.08
N VAL A 251 7.87 -12.16 -4.80
CA VAL A 251 8.43 -11.12 -3.93
C VAL A 251 9.83 -10.73 -4.38
N THR A 252 10.66 -11.68 -4.80
CA THR A 252 11.99 -11.38 -5.35
C THR A 252 11.90 -10.56 -6.63
N ILE A 253 11.01 -10.90 -7.56
CA ILE A 253 10.76 -10.13 -8.79
C ILE A 253 10.33 -8.70 -8.45
N MET A 254 9.34 -8.57 -7.56
CA MET A 254 8.84 -7.27 -7.09
C MET A 254 10.00 -6.41 -6.55
N VAL A 255 10.76 -6.96 -5.60
CA VAL A 255 11.86 -6.27 -4.91
C VAL A 255 12.99 -5.91 -5.87
N PHE A 256 13.40 -6.84 -6.72
CA PHE A 256 14.50 -6.64 -7.66
C PHE A 256 14.17 -5.51 -8.65
N PHE A 257 13.04 -5.59 -9.35
CA PHE A 257 12.68 -4.58 -10.34
C PHE A 257 12.28 -3.24 -9.71
N GLY A 258 11.67 -3.24 -8.52
CA GLY A 258 11.37 -1.98 -7.84
C GLY A 258 12.61 -1.28 -7.30
N ALA A 259 13.62 -2.01 -6.82
CA ALA A 259 14.90 -1.41 -6.47
C ALA A 259 15.60 -0.81 -7.70
N LEU A 260 15.48 -1.47 -8.86
CA LEU A 260 16.01 -0.97 -10.13
C LEU A 260 15.32 0.31 -10.63
N LEU A 261 14.12 0.66 -10.15
CA LEU A 261 13.52 1.99 -10.41
C LEU A 261 14.41 3.13 -9.90
N GLY A 262 15.27 2.87 -8.92
CA GLY A 262 16.28 3.82 -8.45
C GLY A 262 17.37 4.18 -9.47
N LEU A 263 17.46 3.45 -10.58
CA LEU A 263 18.33 3.77 -11.73
C LEU A 263 17.67 4.75 -12.73
N GLY A 264 16.45 5.21 -12.41
CA GLY A 264 15.69 6.14 -13.20
C GLY A 264 16.40 7.47 -13.40
N ASN A 265 16.43 7.92 -14.66
CA ASN A 265 16.91 9.24 -15.04
C ASN A 265 16.06 9.77 -16.22
N PRO A 266 16.21 11.04 -16.60
CA PRO A 266 15.45 11.64 -17.70
C PRO A 266 15.65 10.99 -19.08
N ASP A 267 16.71 10.21 -19.29
CA ASP A 267 17.01 9.60 -20.58
C ASP A 267 16.46 8.16 -20.71
N ARG A 268 16.11 7.52 -19.59
CA ARG A 268 15.80 6.07 -19.52
C ARG A 268 14.31 5.78 -19.37
N LYS A 269 13.48 6.45 -20.17
CA LYS A 269 12.01 6.30 -20.13
C LYS A 269 11.53 4.85 -20.27
N GLY A 270 11.97 4.16 -21.33
CA GLY A 270 11.53 2.77 -21.61
C GLY A 270 11.95 1.78 -20.52
N MET A 271 13.14 1.96 -19.95
CA MET A 271 13.63 1.14 -18.84
C MET A 271 12.75 1.29 -17.60
N LEU A 272 12.37 2.52 -17.25
CA LEU A 272 11.50 2.79 -16.10
C LEU A 272 10.11 2.17 -16.28
N MET A 273 9.54 2.27 -17.47
CA MET A 273 8.26 1.63 -17.80
C MET A 273 8.33 0.10 -17.66
N ALA A 274 9.38 -0.52 -18.20
CA ALA A 274 9.58 -1.96 -18.12
C ALA A 274 9.79 -2.43 -16.67
N PHE A 275 10.62 -1.74 -15.91
CA PHE A 275 10.86 -2.07 -14.50
C PHE A 275 9.63 -1.85 -13.63
N GLY A 276 8.87 -0.77 -13.88
CA GLY A 276 7.61 -0.51 -13.20
C GLY A 276 6.57 -1.60 -13.46
N PHE A 277 6.42 -2.01 -14.73
CA PHE A 277 5.56 -3.14 -15.11
C PHE A 277 5.99 -4.43 -14.41
N LEU A 278 7.26 -4.84 -14.54
CA LEU A 278 7.76 -6.10 -13.99
C LEU A 278 7.70 -6.13 -12.45
N SER A 279 7.99 -5.01 -11.78
CA SER A 279 7.85 -4.90 -10.33
C SER A 279 6.40 -5.10 -9.89
N GLN A 280 5.45 -4.49 -10.60
CA GLN A 280 4.02 -4.64 -10.29
C GLN A 280 3.46 -6.01 -10.66
N VAL A 281 3.99 -6.70 -11.68
CA VAL A 281 3.67 -8.13 -11.93
C VAL A 281 4.04 -8.99 -10.72
N GLY A 282 5.24 -8.79 -10.17
CA GLY A 282 5.64 -9.46 -8.93
C GLY A 282 4.73 -9.11 -7.75
N PHE A 283 4.36 -7.85 -7.61
CA PHE A 283 3.44 -7.39 -6.56
C PHE A 283 2.06 -8.04 -6.67
N GLY A 284 1.41 -8.03 -7.84
CA GLY A 284 0.06 -8.57 -8.02
C GLY A 284 -0.03 -10.04 -7.62
N TRP A 285 0.96 -10.85 -8.01
CA TRP A 285 1.06 -12.23 -7.56
C TRP A 285 1.33 -12.33 -6.05
N ALA A 286 2.35 -11.61 -5.56
CA ALA A 286 2.78 -11.70 -4.16
C ALA A 286 1.72 -11.24 -3.18
N GLN A 287 0.94 -10.20 -3.52
CA GLN A 287 -0.07 -9.61 -2.65
C GLN A 287 -1.18 -10.63 -2.36
N MET A 288 -1.79 -11.19 -3.41
CA MET A 288 -2.89 -12.13 -3.26
C MET A 288 -2.41 -13.45 -2.62
N MET A 289 -1.20 -13.89 -2.96
CA MET A 289 -0.60 -15.04 -2.32
C MET A 289 -0.31 -14.81 -0.83
N SER A 290 0.22 -13.65 -0.45
CA SER A 290 0.49 -13.34 0.96
C SER A 290 -0.78 -13.36 1.81
N ILE A 291 -1.90 -12.85 1.27
CA ILE A 291 -3.22 -12.92 1.89
C ILE A 291 -3.65 -14.36 2.12
N ALA A 292 -3.51 -15.22 1.08
CA ALA A 292 -3.85 -16.63 1.19
C ALA A 292 -3.00 -17.33 2.27
N PHE A 293 -1.69 -17.07 2.32
CA PHE A 293 -0.80 -17.63 3.33
C PHE A 293 -1.18 -17.20 4.76
N ILE A 294 -1.54 -15.92 4.96
CA ILE A 294 -2.00 -15.43 6.26
C ILE A 294 -3.28 -16.18 6.68
N GLN A 295 -4.27 -16.27 5.78
CA GLN A 295 -5.53 -16.98 6.02
C GLN A 295 -5.31 -18.46 6.38
N PHE A 296 -4.50 -19.18 5.60
CA PHE A 296 -4.20 -20.58 5.89
C PHE A 296 -3.29 -20.80 7.10
N GLY A 297 -2.74 -19.74 7.70
CA GLY A 297 -1.91 -19.80 8.90
C GLY A 297 -2.66 -20.21 10.17
N VAL A 298 -4.00 -20.18 10.14
CA VAL A 298 -4.86 -20.46 11.31
C VAL A 298 -5.88 -21.57 11.02
N PRO A 299 -6.45 -22.20 12.06
CA PRO A 299 -7.63 -23.05 11.90
C PRO A 299 -8.84 -22.28 11.37
N GLN A 300 -9.79 -22.99 10.73
CA GLN A 300 -11.00 -22.40 10.14
C GLN A 300 -11.78 -21.49 11.11
N VAL A 301 -11.90 -21.93 12.37
CA VAL A 301 -12.62 -21.19 13.43
C VAL A 301 -12.03 -19.81 13.76
N GLU A 302 -10.79 -19.55 13.33
CA GLU A 302 -10.07 -18.29 13.55
C GLU A 302 -9.79 -17.53 12.23
N LEU A 303 -10.37 -17.95 11.09
CA LEU A 303 -10.17 -17.27 9.82
C LEU A 303 -10.56 -15.80 9.86
N GLY A 304 -11.65 -15.44 10.55
CA GLY A 304 -12.04 -14.04 10.71
C GLY A 304 -10.96 -13.18 11.39
N ILE A 305 -10.26 -13.75 12.40
CA ILE A 305 -9.14 -13.07 13.08
C ILE A 305 -7.97 -12.92 12.12
N SER A 306 -7.61 -14.01 11.43
CA SER A 306 -6.52 -13.99 10.45
C SER A 306 -6.77 -13.04 9.28
N GLY A 307 -7.98 -13.02 8.73
CA GLY A 307 -8.40 -12.09 7.68
C GLY A 307 -8.35 -10.64 8.15
N GLY A 308 -8.86 -10.35 9.35
CA GLY A 308 -8.73 -9.03 9.97
C GLY A 308 -7.26 -8.59 10.10
N LEU A 309 -6.40 -9.48 10.60
CA LEU A 309 -4.96 -9.23 10.71
C LEU A 309 -4.27 -9.10 9.34
N ALA A 310 -4.70 -9.85 8.32
CA ALA A 310 -4.23 -9.66 6.95
C ALA A 310 -4.57 -8.25 6.45
N GLY A 311 -5.78 -7.76 6.71
CA GLY A 311 -6.20 -6.39 6.46
C GLY A 311 -5.32 -5.37 7.20
N VAL A 312 -5.05 -5.58 8.48
CA VAL A 312 -4.14 -4.74 9.28
C VAL A 312 -2.75 -4.73 8.66
N SER A 313 -2.20 -5.88 8.27
CA SER A 313 -0.87 -5.96 7.64
C SER A 313 -0.80 -5.08 6.39
N ARG A 314 -1.84 -5.14 5.53
CA ARG A 314 -1.95 -4.36 4.30
C ARG A 314 -2.05 -2.86 4.60
N PHE A 315 -3.03 -2.44 5.39
CA PHE A 315 -3.26 -1.01 5.64
C PHE A 315 -2.18 -0.36 6.50
N ALA A 316 -1.69 -1.04 7.53
CA ALA A 316 -0.60 -0.53 8.37
C ALA A 316 0.71 -0.45 7.58
N GLY A 317 1.03 -1.48 6.78
CA GLY A 317 2.17 -1.46 5.87
C GLY A 317 2.07 -0.31 4.88
N GLY A 318 0.89 -0.11 4.29
CA GLY A 318 0.64 1.01 3.38
C GLY A 318 0.79 2.39 4.03
N ALA A 319 0.20 2.60 5.19
CA ALA A 319 0.31 3.86 5.92
C ALA A 319 1.77 4.19 6.28
N ILE A 320 2.51 3.21 6.80
CA ILE A 320 3.93 3.37 7.14
C ILE A 320 4.75 3.66 5.89
N ALA A 321 4.50 2.95 4.78
CA ALA A 321 5.20 3.20 3.52
C ALA A 321 4.96 4.60 2.98
N ILE A 322 3.71 5.07 2.94
CA ILE A 322 3.40 6.43 2.48
C ILE A 322 4.16 7.46 3.32
N SER A 323 4.10 7.35 4.65
CA SER A 323 4.80 8.27 5.55
C SER A 323 6.31 8.20 5.36
N VAL A 324 6.91 7.00 5.40
CA VAL A 324 8.37 6.84 5.31
C VAL A 324 8.90 7.28 3.94
N TYR A 325 8.32 6.79 2.84
CA TYR A 325 8.84 7.07 1.51
C TYR A 325 8.62 8.51 1.07
N SER A 326 7.49 9.13 1.42
CA SER A 326 7.24 10.54 1.12
C SER A 326 8.16 11.46 1.94
N SER A 327 8.37 11.14 3.23
CA SER A 327 9.29 11.90 4.06
C SER A 327 10.75 11.74 3.61
N ILE A 328 11.18 10.55 3.19
CA ILE A 328 12.51 10.35 2.57
C ILE A 328 12.63 11.15 1.29
N LEU A 329 11.64 11.06 0.39
CA LEU A 329 11.62 11.78 -0.89
C LEU A 329 11.77 13.29 -0.65
N SER A 330 10.93 13.87 0.21
CA SER A 330 10.92 15.30 0.51
C SER A 330 12.24 15.77 1.12
N ASN A 331 12.73 15.07 2.16
CA ASN A 331 13.95 15.47 2.87
C ASN A 331 15.20 15.34 1.99
N VAL A 332 15.35 14.24 1.25
CA VAL A 332 16.50 14.03 0.38
C VAL A 332 16.46 15.00 -0.80
N GLN A 333 15.29 15.19 -1.43
CA GLN A 333 15.13 16.12 -2.54
C GLN A 333 15.47 17.54 -2.12
N SER A 334 14.99 17.99 -0.96
CA SER A 334 15.28 19.33 -0.43
C SER A 334 16.76 19.52 -0.13
N SER A 335 17.40 18.51 0.47
CA SER A 335 18.85 18.53 0.77
C SER A 335 19.70 18.62 -0.50
N TRP A 336 19.35 17.89 -1.55
CA TRP A 336 20.08 17.96 -2.81
C TRP A 336 19.75 19.21 -3.61
N ALA A 337 18.50 19.67 -3.61
CA ALA A 337 18.07 20.89 -4.31
C ALA A 337 18.79 22.13 -3.75
N SER A 338 18.89 22.24 -2.42
CA SER A 338 19.61 23.35 -1.76
C SER A 338 21.11 23.39 -2.06
N LYS A 339 21.69 22.27 -2.53
CA LYS A 339 23.10 22.20 -2.97
C LYS A 339 23.24 22.46 -4.47
N LEU A 340 22.46 21.76 -5.29
CA LEU A 340 22.63 21.75 -6.74
C LEU A 340 22.07 23.01 -7.41
N VAL A 341 20.92 23.52 -6.96
CA VAL A 341 20.24 24.62 -7.63
C VAL A 341 21.02 25.93 -7.51
N PRO A 342 21.55 26.32 -6.34
CA PRO A 342 22.39 27.52 -6.24
C PRO A 342 23.65 27.46 -7.11
N LEU A 343 24.30 26.30 -7.18
CA LEU A 343 25.50 26.09 -8.00
C LEU A 343 25.18 26.23 -9.50
N ALA A 344 24.08 25.62 -9.96
CA ALA A 344 23.66 25.72 -11.35
C ALA A 344 23.23 27.14 -11.73
N ALA A 345 22.48 27.82 -10.86
CA ALA A 345 21.99 29.17 -11.12
C ALA A 345 23.12 30.20 -11.17
N THR A 346 24.05 30.17 -10.20
CA THR A 346 25.20 31.09 -10.19
C THR A 346 26.18 30.77 -11.32
N GLY A 347 26.41 29.49 -11.63
CA GLY A 347 27.20 29.07 -12.79
C GLY A 347 26.61 29.53 -14.13
N ALA A 348 25.29 29.66 -14.22
CA ALA A 348 24.58 30.20 -15.38
C ALA A 348 24.50 31.74 -15.40
N GLY A 349 25.10 32.43 -14.41
CA GLY A 349 25.21 33.89 -14.36
C GLY A 349 24.20 34.60 -13.46
N LEU A 350 23.43 33.89 -12.62
CA LEU A 350 22.52 34.53 -11.66
C LEU A 350 23.33 35.25 -10.55
N PRO A 351 23.06 36.53 -10.25
CA PRO A 351 23.64 37.22 -9.10
C PRO A 351 23.32 36.51 -7.79
N GLN A 352 24.30 36.42 -6.87
CA GLN A 352 24.10 35.77 -5.57
C GLN A 352 22.99 36.43 -4.74
N SER A 353 22.75 37.73 -4.92
CA SER A 353 21.66 38.47 -4.28
C SER A 353 20.27 37.97 -4.68
N SER A 354 20.11 37.36 -5.85
CA SER A 354 18.84 36.84 -6.38
C SER A 354 18.58 35.37 -6.04
N LEU A 355 19.54 34.66 -5.44
CA LEU A 355 19.39 33.26 -5.04
C LEU A 355 18.22 32.99 -4.09
N PRO A 356 18.00 33.79 -3.02
CA PRO A 356 16.86 33.56 -2.13
C PRO A 356 15.51 33.74 -2.85
N ALA A 357 15.44 34.66 -3.81
CA ALA A 357 14.25 34.87 -4.63
C ALA A 357 14.00 33.67 -5.55
N LEU A 358 15.05 33.15 -6.20
CA LEU A 358 14.96 31.93 -7.02
C LEU A 358 14.48 30.73 -6.20
N LEU A 359 15.06 30.49 -5.02
CA LEU A 359 14.69 29.36 -4.16
C LEU A 359 13.23 29.42 -3.68
N LYS A 360 12.70 30.62 -3.46
CA LYS A 360 11.28 30.82 -3.14
C LYS A 360 10.36 30.67 -4.36
N ALA A 361 10.82 31.06 -5.54
CA ALA A 361 10.04 31.02 -6.78
C ALA A 361 9.94 29.61 -7.39
N LEU A 362 10.95 28.77 -7.22
CA LEU A 362 11.00 27.41 -7.77
C LEU A 362 9.76 26.54 -7.49
N PRO A 363 9.26 26.41 -6.26
CA PRO A 363 8.07 25.62 -5.99
C PRO A 363 6.77 26.24 -6.52
N LEU A 364 6.78 27.53 -6.88
CA LEU A 364 5.60 28.28 -7.35
C LEU A 364 5.41 28.24 -8.88
N GLY A 365 6.37 27.69 -9.62
CA GLY A 365 6.27 27.48 -11.06
C GLY A 365 6.76 28.65 -11.92
N SER A 366 6.52 28.55 -13.23
CA SER A 366 7.08 29.42 -14.27
C SER A 366 6.73 30.91 -14.06
N ALA A 367 5.50 31.21 -13.63
CA ALA A 367 5.06 32.59 -13.36
C ALA A 367 5.82 33.28 -12.22
N ALA A 368 6.20 32.54 -11.17
CA ALA A 368 6.99 33.11 -10.08
C ALA A 368 8.48 33.21 -10.45
N LEU A 369 8.97 32.29 -11.28
CA LEU A 369 10.35 32.31 -11.76
C LEU A 369 10.65 33.50 -12.67
N SER A 370 9.67 33.98 -13.46
CA SER A 370 9.82 35.17 -14.29
C SER A 370 9.98 36.47 -13.51
N GLU A 371 9.52 36.52 -12.26
CA GLU A 371 9.62 37.69 -11.37
C GLU A 371 10.99 37.79 -10.67
N VAL A 372 11.87 36.79 -10.84
CA VAL A 372 13.18 36.77 -10.18
C VAL A 372 14.14 37.76 -10.87
N PRO A 373 14.72 38.74 -10.14
CA PRO A 373 15.63 39.71 -10.75
C PRO A 373 16.88 39.05 -11.35
N GLY A 374 17.16 39.32 -12.62
CA GLY A 374 18.32 38.76 -13.33
C GLY A 374 18.12 37.33 -13.84
N ILE A 375 16.88 36.82 -13.82
CA ILE A 375 16.54 35.52 -14.41
C ILE A 375 16.66 35.59 -15.94
N THR A 376 17.23 34.56 -16.53
CA THR A 376 17.27 34.36 -17.99
C THR A 376 16.80 32.94 -18.30
N THR A 377 16.43 32.69 -19.56
CA THR A 377 16.03 31.34 -20.00
C THR A 377 17.11 30.30 -19.73
N SER A 378 18.40 30.64 -19.88
CA SER A 378 19.51 29.73 -19.58
C SER A 378 19.61 29.40 -18.08
N ILE A 379 19.36 30.37 -17.20
CA ILE A 379 19.31 30.16 -15.75
C ILE A 379 18.13 29.26 -15.37
N VAL A 380 16.95 29.48 -15.95
CA VAL A 380 15.77 28.64 -15.70
C VAL A 380 16.01 27.20 -16.14
N ILE A 381 16.60 26.98 -17.32
CA ILE A 381 16.94 25.65 -17.82
C ILE A 381 17.97 24.97 -16.90
N ALA A 382 19.03 25.67 -16.50
CA ALA A 382 20.07 25.13 -15.61
C ALA A 382 19.51 24.79 -14.22
N ALA A 383 18.69 25.68 -13.65
CA ALA A 383 18.02 25.45 -12.36
C ALA A 383 17.02 24.29 -12.44
N GLY A 384 16.23 24.20 -13.52
CA GLY A 384 15.30 23.10 -13.77
C GLY A 384 16.01 21.74 -13.88
N ALA A 385 17.12 21.69 -14.61
CA ALA A 385 17.96 20.48 -14.70
C ALA A 385 18.54 20.09 -13.32
N ALA A 386 18.98 21.06 -12.52
CA ALA A 386 19.46 20.82 -11.16
C ALA A 386 18.36 20.29 -10.22
N VAL A 387 17.11 20.77 -10.39
CA VAL A 387 15.94 20.21 -9.68
C VAL A 387 15.67 18.78 -10.12
N GLN A 388 15.69 18.48 -11.43
CA GLN A 388 15.51 17.09 -11.90
C GLN A 388 16.59 16.17 -11.32
N GLN A 389 17.86 16.63 -11.26
CA GLN A 389 18.94 15.86 -10.64
C GLN A 389 18.72 15.64 -9.13
N SER A 390 18.20 16.62 -8.40
CA SER A 390 17.89 16.41 -6.97
C SER A 390 16.82 15.33 -6.78
N TYR A 391 15.83 15.25 -7.67
CA TYR A 391 14.85 14.17 -7.70
C TYR A 391 15.47 12.82 -8.07
N VAL A 392 16.42 12.75 -9.01
CA VAL A 392 17.16 11.50 -9.31
C VAL A 392 17.79 10.92 -8.05
N HIS A 393 18.47 11.77 -7.26
CA HIS A 393 19.05 11.34 -5.98
C HIS A 393 17.99 10.89 -4.97
N ALA A 394 16.92 11.67 -4.80
CA ALA A 394 15.87 11.37 -3.82
C ALA A 394 15.12 10.07 -4.14
N LEU A 395 14.70 9.90 -5.39
CA LEU A 395 14.00 8.70 -5.86
C LEU A 395 14.88 7.46 -5.77
N ARG A 396 16.20 7.59 -6.02
CA ARG A 396 17.15 6.50 -5.80
C ARG A 396 17.23 6.09 -4.33
N VAL A 397 17.23 7.04 -3.40
CA VAL A 397 17.24 6.72 -1.96
C VAL A 397 15.93 6.05 -1.53
N VAL A 398 14.78 6.47 -2.07
CA VAL A 398 13.49 5.81 -1.81
C VAL A 398 13.48 4.37 -2.34
N ALA A 399 13.95 4.14 -3.56
CA ALA A 399 14.05 2.79 -4.12
C ALA A 399 14.99 1.89 -3.29
N LEU A 400 16.15 2.42 -2.87
CA LEU A 400 17.10 1.67 -2.04
C LEU A 400 16.59 1.44 -0.60
N SER A 401 15.85 2.37 -0.01
CA SER A 401 15.25 2.14 1.31
C SER A 401 14.18 1.05 1.26
N SER A 402 13.44 0.96 0.15
CA SER A 402 12.48 -0.13 -0.07
C SER A 402 13.14 -1.50 -0.23
N LEU A 403 14.37 -1.57 -0.76
CA LEU A 403 15.14 -2.80 -0.87
C LEU A 403 15.41 -3.41 0.51
N SER A 404 15.70 -2.59 1.53
CA SER A 404 15.91 -3.07 2.90
C SER A 404 14.69 -3.81 3.46
N PHE A 405 13.49 -3.24 3.27
CA PHE A 405 12.25 -3.91 3.65
C PHE A 405 12.01 -5.14 2.78
N GLY A 406 12.23 -5.03 1.46
CA GLY A 406 12.07 -6.13 0.52
C GLY A 406 12.93 -7.36 0.85
N ILE A 407 14.18 -7.18 1.28
CA ILE A 407 15.05 -8.28 1.73
C ILE A 407 14.43 -8.99 2.94
N LEU A 408 13.88 -8.25 3.90
CA LEU A 408 13.18 -8.84 5.05
C LEU A 408 11.97 -9.67 4.59
N ALA A 409 11.22 -9.21 3.59
CA ALA A 409 10.11 -9.98 3.02
C ALA A 409 10.58 -11.26 2.33
N ILE A 410 11.68 -11.21 1.57
CA ILE A 410 12.25 -12.42 0.93
C ILE A 410 12.66 -13.44 1.99
N ILE A 411 13.34 -13.01 3.05
CA ILE A 411 13.70 -13.88 4.19
C ILE A 411 12.44 -14.45 4.85
N ALA A 412 11.43 -13.62 5.10
CA ALA A 412 10.15 -14.06 5.66
C ALA A 412 9.45 -15.09 4.76
N CYS A 413 9.47 -14.93 3.42
CA CYS A 413 8.94 -15.91 2.48
C CYS A 413 9.66 -17.26 2.60
N ILE A 414 10.99 -17.25 2.72
CA ILE A 414 11.79 -18.49 2.91
C ILE A 414 11.43 -19.17 4.24
N CYS A 415 11.08 -18.39 5.27
CA CYS A 415 10.65 -18.91 6.56
C CYS A 415 9.21 -19.46 6.56
N CYS A 416 8.38 -19.14 5.57
CA CYS A 416 7.00 -19.66 5.49
C CYS A 416 6.98 -21.19 5.40
N ASN A 417 5.93 -21.78 5.99
CA ASN A 417 5.58 -23.17 5.76
C ASN A 417 4.89 -23.32 4.40
N ASP A 418 5.00 -24.49 3.78
CA ASP A 418 4.20 -24.77 2.59
C ASP A 418 2.73 -24.91 2.97
N ILE A 419 1.84 -24.44 2.10
CA ILE A 419 0.39 -24.52 2.27
C ILE A 419 -0.25 -25.56 1.35
N GLY A 420 0.55 -26.28 0.52
CA GLY A 420 0.05 -27.26 -0.44
C GLY A 420 -0.91 -28.30 0.16
N GLU A 421 -0.63 -28.84 1.34
CA GLU A 421 -1.51 -29.82 2.02
C GLU A 421 -2.86 -29.21 2.46
N LYS A 422 -2.90 -27.89 2.67
CA LYS A 422 -4.11 -27.15 3.05
C LYS A 422 -4.95 -26.76 1.83
N MET A 423 -4.38 -26.83 0.63
CA MET A 423 -5.09 -26.61 -0.63
C MET A 423 -5.71 -27.94 -1.08
N ASN A 424 -6.96 -28.16 -0.66
CA ASN A 424 -7.76 -29.34 -0.95
C ASN A 424 -9.17 -28.95 -1.42
N ASP A 425 -10.03 -29.90 -1.77
CA ASP A 425 -11.38 -29.61 -2.30
C ASP A 425 -12.43 -29.35 -1.21
N LYS A 426 -12.00 -29.18 0.05
CA LYS A 426 -12.91 -28.93 1.16
C LYS A 426 -13.47 -27.51 1.07
N ILE A 427 -14.80 -27.40 1.11
CA ILE A 427 -15.53 -26.15 1.34
C ILE A 427 -15.77 -26.05 2.85
N GLU A 428 -15.54 -24.87 3.41
CA GLU A 428 -15.55 -24.69 4.86
C GLU A 428 -16.86 -24.11 5.41
N VAL A 429 -17.61 -23.35 4.59
CA VAL A 429 -18.88 -22.73 4.98
C VAL A 429 -19.84 -22.72 3.78
N PHE A 430 -21.12 -23.02 4.01
CA PHE A 430 -22.19 -22.92 3.02
C PHE A 430 -23.15 -21.79 3.40
N LEU A 431 -23.74 -21.10 2.43
CA LEU A 431 -24.77 -20.09 2.71
C LEU A 431 -26.09 -20.77 3.12
N GLU A 432 -26.95 -20.10 3.90
CA GLU A 432 -28.22 -20.69 4.36
C GLU A 432 -29.24 -20.89 3.23
N ASN A 433 -29.02 -20.24 2.08
CA ASN A 433 -29.81 -20.43 0.86
C ASN A 433 -29.16 -21.41 -0.12
N ASP A 434 -28.10 -22.12 0.27
CA ASP A 434 -27.39 -23.11 -0.54
C ASP A 434 -27.99 -24.52 -0.35
N GLU A 435 -27.86 -25.38 -1.37
CA GLU A 435 -28.32 -26.78 -1.30
C GLU A 435 -27.60 -27.59 -0.21
N PHE A 436 -26.41 -27.14 0.21
CA PHE A 436 -25.60 -27.80 1.23
C PHE A 436 -25.60 -27.09 2.59
N ALA A 437 -26.55 -26.18 2.85
CA ALA A 437 -26.67 -25.47 4.13
C ALA A 437 -26.63 -26.41 5.34
N ASP A 438 -27.28 -27.58 5.27
CA ASP A 438 -27.31 -28.61 6.32
C ASP A 438 -25.92 -29.13 6.76
N LYS A 439 -24.87 -28.86 5.98
CA LYS A 439 -23.49 -29.23 6.33
C LYS A 439 -22.84 -28.22 7.28
N ASN A 440 -23.47 -27.08 7.55
CA ASN A 440 -22.99 -26.11 8.52
C ASN A 440 -23.12 -26.68 9.95
N VAL A 441 -22.14 -26.38 10.79
CA VAL A 441 -22.17 -26.80 12.21
C VAL A 441 -23.15 -25.95 13.03
N TYR A 442 -23.36 -24.71 12.60
CA TYR A 442 -24.24 -23.73 13.22
C TYR A 442 -25.09 -23.09 12.12
N HIS A 443 -26.39 -22.93 12.40
CA HIS A 443 -27.37 -22.29 11.52
C HIS A 443 -27.81 -20.96 12.12
#